data_AF-A0A7L5A8I3-F1
#
_entry.id   AF-A0A7L5A8I3-F1
#
_cell.length_a   1.000
_cell.length_b   1.000
_cell.length_c   1.000
_cell.angle_alpha   90.00
_cell.angle_beta   90.00
_cell.angle_gamma   90.00
#
_symmetry.space_group_name_H-M   'P 1'
#
loop_
_entity.id
_entity.type
_entity.pdbx_description
1 polymer ?
#
loop_
_entity_poly.entity_id
_entity_poly.type
_entity_poly.pdbx_seq_one_letter_code
_entity_poly.pdbx_strand_id
1 'polypeptide(L)' 'MLPFDHKPWAKTVARLVIAATVLGIAAAAFYLHTLGPLDTGEIVAFLLLALAIIPTNLAVIYRKPQDDHPGVSGALHHRP' A
#
# COMPACT_ATOMS: atom_id res chain seq x y z
N MET A 1 -5.19 8.02 -15.43
CA MET A 1 -4.51 6.72 -15.31
C MET A 1 -3.19 6.96 -14.59
N LEU A 2 -2.94 6.33 -13.43
CA LEU A 2 -1.60 6.45 -12.82
C LEU A 2 -0.62 5.57 -13.61
N PRO A 3 0.60 6.04 -13.91
CA PRO A 3 1.55 5.39 -14.82
C PRO A 3 2.15 4.06 -14.32
N PHE A 4 1.60 3.46 -13.27
CA PHE A 4 2.15 2.29 -12.59
C PHE A 4 1.20 1.06 -12.55
N ASP A 5 0.02 1.12 -13.17
CA ASP A 5 -1.00 0.06 -13.12
C ASP A 5 -0.57 -1.29 -13.73
N HIS A 6 0.44 -1.32 -14.58
CA HIS A 6 0.88 -2.54 -15.27
C HIS A 6 2.16 -3.17 -14.71
N LYS A 7 2.68 -2.67 -13.59
CA LYS A 7 3.97 -3.11 -13.06
C LYS A 7 3.78 -4.04 -11.86
N PRO A 8 3.93 -5.38 -12.02
CA PRO A 8 3.70 -6.34 -10.93
C PRO A 8 4.65 -6.13 -9.75
N TRP A 9 5.81 -5.50 -9.99
CA TRP A 9 6.75 -5.14 -8.94
C TRP A 9 6.23 -4.07 -7.97
N ALA A 10 5.30 -3.21 -8.39
CA ALA A 10 4.79 -2.13 -7.54
C ALA A 10 4.03 -2.68 -6.32
N LYS A 11 3.30 -3.79 -6.48
CA LYS A 11 2.61 -4.47 -5.37
C LYS A 11 3.61 -5.13 -4.40
N THR A 12 4.69 -5.72 -4.92
CA THR A 12 5.76 -6.31 -4.10
C THR A 12 6.49 -5.23 -3.30
N VAL A 13 6.83 -4.10 -3.94
CA VAL A 13 7.47 -2.97 -3.26
C VAL A 13 6.56 -2.38 -2.19
N ALA A 14 5.26 -2.17 -2.48
CA ALA A 14 4.31 -1.66 -1.50
C ALA A 14 4.20 -2.55 -0.26
N ARG A 15 4.17 -3.88 -0.43
CA ARG A 15 4.18 -4.83 0.70
C ARG A 15 5.48 -4.75 1.50
N LEU A 16 6.62 -4.65 0.83
CA LEU A 16 7.93 -4.56 1.49
C LEU A 16 8.05 -3.27 2.29
N VAL A 17 7.59 -2.14 1.74
CA VAL A 17 7.56 -0.85 2.44
C VAL A 17 6.69 -0.93 3.68
N ILE A 18 5.47 -1.48 3.58
CA ILE A 18 4.60 -1.67 4.76
C ILE A 18 5.29 -2.53 5.83
N ALA A 19 5.87 -3.67 5.44
CA ALA A 19 6.54 -4.56 6.38
C ALA A 19 7.75 -3.88 7.05
N ALA A 20 8.57 -3.16 6.28
CA ALA A 20 9.72 -2.42 6.80
C ALA A 20 9.29 -1.31 7.75
N THR A 21 8.20 -0.59 7.46
CA THR A 21 7.65 0.44 8.35
C THR A 21 7.16 -0.14 9.66
N VAL A 22 6.43 -1.25 9.63
CA VAL A 22 5.95 -1.91 10.85
C VAL A 22 7.12 -2.38 11.72
N LEU A 23 8.13 -3.00 11.10
CA LEU A 23 9.35 -3.42 11.81
C LEU A 23 10.13 -2.22 12.36
N GLY A 24 10.24 -1.13 11.59
CA GLY A 24 10.90 0.10 12.02
C GLY A 24 10.20 0.74 13.21
N ILE A 25 8.87 0.82 13.21
CA ILE A 25 8.08 1.33 14.34
C ILE A 25 8.27 0.44 15.57
N ALA A 26 8.23 -0.88 15.41
CA ALA A 26 8.44 -1.81 16.53
C ALA A 26 9.85 -1.69 17.12
N ALA A 27 10.87 -1.60 16.28
CA ALA A 27 12.26 -1.43 16.70
C ALA A 27 12.47 -0.06 17.39
N ALA A 28 11.90 1.01 16.85
CA ALA A 28 11.97 2.33 17.44
C ALA A 28 11.24 2.37 18.79
N ALA A 29 10.03 1.83 18.88
CA ALA A 29 9.29 1.75 20.14
C ALA A 29 10.05 0.94 21.19
N PHE A 30 10.65 -0.19 20.81
CA PHE A 30 11.48 -0.98 21.73
C PHE A 30 12.71 -0.20 22.20
N TYR A 31 13.42 0.46 21.28
CA TYR A 31 14.59 1.28 21.62
C TYR A 31 14.23 2.44 22.54
N LEU A 32 13.16 3.18 22.25
CA LEU A 32 12.70 4.28 23.11
C LEU A 32 12.28 3.78 24.49
N HIS A 33 11.60 2.63 24.56
CA HIS A 33 11.24 2.01 25.84
C HIS A 33 12.47 1.67 26.71
N THR A 34 13.63 1.41 26.11
CA THR A 34 14.88 1.20 26.88
C THR A 34 15.45 2.49 27.47
N LEU A 35 15.09 3.65 26.92
CA LEU A 35 15.54 4.97 27.39
C LEU A 35 14.57 5.58 28.41
N GLY A 36 13.29 5.19 28.38
CA GLY A 36 12.26 5.66 29.30
C GLY A 36 10.86 5.19 28.90
N PRO A 37 9.84 5.47 29.73
CA PRO A 37 8.46 5.22 29.35
C PRO A 37 8.10 6.02 28.09
N LEU A 38 7.34 5.41 27.18
CA LEU A 38 6.92 6.09 25.95
C LEU A 38 5.98 7.25 26.29
N ASP A 39 6.31 8.42 25.75
CA ASP A 39 5.47 9.60 25.88
C ASP A 39 4.32 9.60 24.88
N THR A 40 3.27 10.34 25.21
CA THR A 40 2.09 10.48 24.34
C THR A 40 2.48 11.01 22.95
N GLY A 41 3.48 11.91 22.87
CA GLY A 41 3.99 12.43 21.61
C GLY A 41 4.61 11.37 20.71
N GLU A 42 5.31 10.39 21.27
CA GLU A 42 5.99 9.32 20.53
C GLU A 42 4.97 8.32 19.99
N ILE A 43 3.97 7.97 20.80
CA ILE A 43 2.85 7.12 20.38
C ILE A 43 2.09 7.77 19.21
N VAL A 44 1.79 9.07 19.32
CA VAL A 44 1.11 9.83 18.25
C VAL A 44 2.00 9.91 17.00
N ALA A 45 3.31 10.10 17.14
CA ALA A 45 4.23 10.11 16.01
C ALA A 45 4.25 8.77 15.27
N PHE A 46 4.32 7.64 15.99
CA PHE A 46 4.25 6.31 15.37
C PHE A 46 2.92 6.07 14.66
N LEU A 47 1.81 6.50 15.26
CA LEU A 47 0.48 6.38 14.67
C LEU A 47 0.37 7.20 13.38
N LEU A 48 0.82 8.46 13.38
CA LEU A 48 0.81 9.32 12.20
C LEU A 48 1.71 8.77 11.09
N LEU A 49 2.88 8.23 11.44
CA LEU A 49 3.79 7.59 10.49
C LEU A 49 3.14 6.36 9.83
N ALA A 50 2.48 5.51 10.63
CA ALA A 50 1.73 4.38 10.12
C ALA A 50 0.59 4.82 9.19
N LEU A 51 -0.16 5.86 9.56
CA LEU A 51 -1.23 6.45 8.76
C LEU A 51 -0.75 7.13 7.47
N ALA A 52 0.46 7.65 7.42
CA ALA A 52 1.00 8.25 6.20
C ALA A 52 1.40 7.17 5.18
N ILE A 53 1.96 6.06 5.66
CA ILE A 53 2.58 5.03 4.80
C ILE A 53 1.58 3.93 4.42
N ILE A 54 0.81 3.41 5.37
CA ILE A 54 -0.03 2.22 5.16
C ILE A 54 -1.16 2.47 4.15
N PRO A 55 -1.99 3.54 4.26
CA PRO A 55 -3.07 3.80 3.31
C PRO A 55 -2.57 4.04 1.88
N THR A 56 -1.47 4.79 1.74
CA THR A 56 -0.84 5.08 0.45
C THR A 56 -0.41 3.80 -0.26
N ASN A 57 0.21 2.88 0.48
CA ASN A 57 0.65 1.59 -0.07
C ASN A 57 -0.51 0.59 -0.24
N LEU A 58 -1.54 0.63 0.62
CA LEU A 58 -2.76 -0.16 0.45
C LEU A 58 -3.50 0.20 -0.83
N ALA A 59 -3.56 1.49 -1.20
CA ALA A 59 -4.17 1.92 -2.47
C ALA A 59 -3.48 1.31 -3.69
N VAL A 60 -2.17 1.03 -3.61
CA VAL A 60 -1.40 0.33 -4.65
C VAL A 60 -1.71 -1.16 -4.68
N ILE A 61 -1.90 -1.79 -3.51
CA ILE A 61 -2.17 -3.23 -3.39
C ILE A 61 -3.62 -3.56 -3.76
N TYR A 62 -4.58 -2.80 -3.23
CA TYR A 62 -6.03 -3.00 -3.39
C TYR A 62 -6.61 -2.35 -4.63
N ARG A 63 -5.79 -1.74 -5.49
CA ARG A 63 -6.26 -1.34 -6.82
C ARG A 63 -6.72 -2.60 -7.55
N LYS A 64 -8.04 -2.80 -7.51
CA LYS A 64 -8.75 -3.86 -8.23
C LYS A 64 -8.35 -3.69 -9.70
N PRO A 65 -7.95 -4.75 -10.40
CA PRO A 65 -7.98 -4.70 -11.86
C PRO A 65 -9.39 -4.25 -12.20
N GLN A 66 -9.51 -3.05 -12.76
CA GLN A 66 -10.79 -2.64 -13.31
C GLN A 66 -11.02 -3.65 -14.42
N ASP A 67 -11.99 -4.54 -14.23
CA ASP A 67 -12.43 -5.49 -15.23
C ASP A 67 -12.70 -4.67 -16.50
N ASP A 68 -11.76 -4.73 -17.45
CA ASP A 68 -12.01 -4.38 -18.84
C ASP A 68 -13.22 -5.22 -19.21
N HIS A 69 -14.38 -4.58 -19.26
CA HIS A 69 -15.60 -5.22 -19.70
C HIS A 69 -15.29 -5.82 -21.08
N PRO A 70 -15.47 -7.13 -21.31
CA PRO A 70 -15.54 -7.67 -22.66
C PRO A 70 -16.90 -7.29 -23.23
N GLY A 71 -17.14 -6.00 -23.39
CA GLY A 71 -18.29 -5.44 -24.05
C GLY A 71 -17.86 -4.96 -25.42
N VAL A 72 -18.44 -5.56 -26.46
CA VAL A 72 -18.39 -5.14 -27.87
C VAL A 72 -17.21 -5.70 -28.70
N SER A 73 -17.18 -7.02 -28.88
CA SER A 73 -16.70 -7.60 -30.16
C SER A 73 -17.43 -8.90 -30.53
N GLY A 74 -18.72 -8.94 -30.17
CA GLY A 74 -19.67 -9.99 -30.57
C GLY A 74 -20.64 -9.54 -31.67
N ALA A 75 -20.36 -8.45 -32.37
CA ALA A 75 -21.21 -7.97 -33.46
C ALA A 75 -20.32 -7.35 -34.55
N LEU A 76 -20.50 -7.77 -35.79
CA LEU A 76 -19.79 -7.34 -37.02
C LEU A 76 -18.63 -8.24 -37.48
N HIS A 77 -18.90 -9.53 -37.72
CA HIS A 77 -18.45 -10.18 -38.96
C HIS A 77 -19.28 -11.43 -39.25
N HIS A 78 -20.59 -11.24 -39.30
CA HIS A 78 -21.51 -12.19 -39.93
C HIS A 78 -22.36 -11.37 -40.90
N ARG A 79 -21.89 -11.23 -42.14
CA ARG A 79 -22.75 -11.06 -43.31
C ARG A 79 -22.08 -11.70 -44.53
N PRO A 80 -22.89 -12.36 -45.38
CA PRO A 80 -22.49 -13.40 -46.34
C PRO A 80 -21.67 -12.87 -47.53
#